data_AF-A0A4X2L3L7-F1
#
_entry.id   AF-A0A4X2L3L7-F1
#
_cell.length_a   1.000
_cell.length_b   1.000
_cell.length_c   1.000
_cell.angle_alpha   90.00
_cell.angle_beta   90.00
_cell.angle_gamma   90.00
#
_symmetry.space_group_name_H-M   'P 1'
#
loop_
_entity.id
_entity.type
_entity.pdbx_description
1 polymer ?
#
loop_
_entity_poly.entity_id
_entity_poly.type
_entity_poly.pdbx_seq_one_letter_code
_entity_poly.pdbx_strand_id
1 'polypeptide(L)'
;MAPEAGKVTPKDSKYVAQLEAHFPDLPSRSNIFESLQKAKFDVSGLTTEQMLRKDLKTISGDGTMLAISAIYMDLEICEALECSRCPPLNLTPAPSHHPNLRAYFQGNALASRKKVLPILRDALWGHPGAMKTPSGTPGPEGCSQEQMDDELGKAINTLIPEMCRDDEEPVLPPTPMNSLVDECPLDRGLPKLSAEAIFEKCSQITIARSSTSPPQKKK
;
A
#
# COMPACT_ATOMS: atom_id res chain seq x y z
N MET A 1 27.04 -2.46 -9.17
CA MET A 1 26.04 -1.83 -10.05
C MET A 1 25.75 -2.83 -11.16
N ALA A 2 24.52 -3.34 -11.22
CA ALA A 2 24.13 -4.29 -12.24
C ALA A 2 23.86 -3.54 -13.56
N PRO A 3 24.62 -3.77 -14.64
CA PRO A 3 24.41 -3.11 -15.94
C PRO A 3 23.10 -3.52 -16.61
N GLU A 4 22.49 -4.60 -16.13
CA GLU A 4 21.26 -5.26 -16.60
C GLU A 4 20.06 -4.30 -16.80
N ALA A 5 19.98 -3.19 -16.04
CA ALA A 5 18.84 -2.29 -16.07
C ALA A 5 18.92 -1.19 -17.14
N GLY A 6 20.05 -1.02 -17.83
CA GLY A 6 20.24 -0.02 -18.91
C GLY A 6 20.05 1.46 -18.50
N LYS A 7 19.88 1.74 -17.20
CA LYS A 7 19.56 3.08 -16.67
C LYS A 7 20.77 3.83 -16.09
N VAL A 8 21.90 3.16 -15.93
CA VAL A 8 23.10 3.74 -15.32
C VAL A 8 23.94 4.41 -16.40
N THR A 9 24.25 5.69 -16.21
CA THR A 9 25.11 6.46 -17.12
C THR A 9 26.56 6.50 -16.61
N PRO A 10 27.55 6.77 -17.48
CA PRO A 10 28.94 6.97 -17.05
C PRO A 10 29.10 8.11 -16.03
N LYS A 11 28.20 9.11 -16.10
CA LYS A 11 28.14 10.25 -15.18
C LYS A 11 27.77 9.80 -13.77
N ASP A 12 26.80 8.89 -13.64
CA ASP A 12 26.37 8.36 -12.33
C ASP A 12 27.52 7.61 -11.64
N SER A 13 28.21 6.75 -12.39
CA SER A 13 29.39 6.03 -11.89
C SER A 13 30.49 6.96 -11.41
N LYS A 14 30.74 8.06 -12.13
CA LYS A 14 31.73 9.07 -11.74
C LYS A 14 31.35 9.76 -10.42
N TYR A 15 30.09 10.18 -10.27
CA TYR A 15 29.65 10.85 -9.04
C TYR A 15 29.64 9.92 -7.83
N VAL A 16 29.22 8.66 -8.00
CA VAL A 16 29.26 7.68 -6.92
C VAL A 16 30.69 7.47 -6.44
N ALA A 17 31.66 7.33 -7.35
CA ALA A 17 33.07 7.19 -6.98
C ALA A 17 33.61 8.43 -6.23
N GLN A 18 33.20 9.65 -6.64
CA GLN A 18 33.57 10.87 -5.93
C GLN A 18 32.97 10.92 -4.51
N LEU A 19 31.70 10.55 -4.36
CA LEU A 19 31.04 10.51 -3.06
C LEU A 19 31.73 9.51 -2.12
N GLU A 20 32.08 8.33 -2.60
CA GLU A 20 32.80 7.33 -1.81
C GLU A 20 34.18 7.81 -1.38
N ALA A 21 34.88 8.56 -2.23
CA ALA A 21 36.18 9.15 -1.86
C ALA A 21 36.05 10.21 -0.76
N HIS A 22 34.92 10.93 -0.68
CA HIS A 22 34.66 11.93 0.35
C HIS A 22 34.16 11.33 1.68
N PHE A 23 33.58 10.14 1.65
CA PHE A 23 32.99 9.48 2.82
C PHE A 23 33.53 8.04 2.95
N PRO A 24 34.77 7.88 3.44
CA PRO A 24 35.45 6.59 3.47
C PRO A 24 34.80 5.57 4.42
N ASP A 25 34.01 6.05 5.40
CA ASP A 25 33.31 5.21 6.38
C ASP A 25 31.94 4.72 5.88
N LEU A 26 31.56 5.00 4.62
CA LEU A 26 30.30 4.54 4.04
C LEU A 26 30.20 3.01 4.05
N PRO A 27 29.01 2.45 4.34
CA PRO A 27 28.76 1.03 4.14
C PRO A 27 28.96 0.61 2.68
N SER A 28 29.07 -0.70 2.43
CA SER A 28 29.20 -1.21 1.07
C SER A 28 28.03 -0.76 0.18
N ARG A 29 28.28 -0.58 -1.12
CA ARG A 29 27.24 -0.21 -2.11
C ARG A 29 26.01 -1.12 -2.03
N SER A 30 26.21 -2.41 -1.77
CA SER A 30 25.11 -3.38 -1.62
C SER A 30 24.27 -3.09 -0.39
N ASN A 31 24.89 -2.84 0.77
CA ASN A 31 24.16 -2.53 2.00
C ASN A 31 23.37 -1.21 1.88
N ILE A 32 23.97 -0.20 1.25
CA ILE A 32 23.30 1.08 0.97
C ILE A 32 22.11 0.83 0.04
N PHE A 33 22.31 0.09 -1.04
CA PHE A 33 21.24 -0.23 -1.99
C PHE A 33 20.08 -0.97 -1.31
N GLU A 34 20.36 -2.03 -0.55
CA GLU A 34 19.34 -2.78 0.19
C GLU A 34 18.61 -1.90 1.20
N SER A 35 19.33 -1.05 1.94
CA SER A 35 18.73 -0.12 2.90
C SER A 35 17.82 0.90 2.21
N LEU A 36 18.27 1.47 1.09
CA LEU A 36 17.47 2.40 0.28
C LEU A 36 16.26 1.71 -0.34
N GLN A 37 16.43 0.46 -0.81
CA GLN A 37 15.35 -0.32 -1.39
C GLN A 37 14.29 -0.63 -0.33
N LYS A 38 14.71 -1.09 0.85
CA LYS A 38 13.83 -1.33 2.00
C LYS A 38 13.07 -0.06 2.39
N ALA A 39 13.76 1.07 2.54
CA ALA A 39 13.12 2.35 2.88
C ALA A 39 12.17 2.85 1.78
N LYS A 40 12.51 2.64 0.50
CA LYS A 40 11.66 3.04 -0.63
C LYS A 40 10.32 2.29 -0.65
N PHE A 41 10.35 1.00 -0.29
CA PHE A 41 9.17 0.13 -0.30
C PHE A 41 8.46 0.05 1.06
N ASP A 42 9.04 0.60 2.12
CA ASP A 42 8.35 0.75 3.40
C ASP A 42 7.19 1.76 3.27
N VAL A 43 5.97 1.25 3.41
CA VAL A 43 4.72 2.01 3.38
C VAL A 43 4.01 2.00 4.74
N SER A 44 4.63 1.43 5.79
CA SER A 44 4.01 1.25 7.11
C SER A 44 3.55 2.57 7.76
N GLY A 45 4.24 3.68 7.47
CA GLY A 45 3.92 5.02 7.96
C GLY A 45 2.97 5.83 7.09
N LEU A 46 2.44 5.28 5.99
CA LEU A 46 1.59 6.01 5.04
C LEU A 46 0.13 5.59 5.13
N THR A 47 -0.78 6.56 5.06
CA THR A 47 -2.20 6.26 4.81
C THR A 47 -2.40 5.75 3.38
N THR A 48 -3.51 5.07 3.12
CA THR A 48 -3.86 4.60 1.77
C THR A 48 -3.85 5.72 0.73
N GLU A 49 -4.35 6.90 1.10
CA GLU A 49 -4.33 8.07 0.22
C GLU A 49 -2.91 8.54 -0.09
N GLN A 50 -2.04 8.61 0.93
CA GLN A 50 -0.64 8.98 0.75
C GLN A 50 0.11 7.95 -0.11
N MET A 51 -0.13 6.65 0.11
CA MET A 51 0.44 5.57 -0.70
C MET A 51 0.03 5.69 -2.17
N LEU A 52 -1.25 5.97 -2.44
CA LEU A 52 -1.76 6.19 -3.80
C LEU A 52 -1.18 7.45 -4.45
N ARG A 53 -0.93 8.51 -3.68
CA ARG A 53 -0.37 9.78 -4.20
C ARG A 53 1.15 9.76 -4.41
N LYS A 54 1.88 8.88 -3.71
CA LYS A 54 3.36 8.85 -3.68
C LYS A 54 4.00 8.74 -5.07
N ASP A 55 3.43 7.92 -5.95
CA ASP A 55 3.84 7.79 -7.36
C ASP A 55 2.60 7.87 -8.26
N LEU A 56 1.82 8.94 -8.07
CA LEU A 56 0.67 9.26 -8.91
C LEU A 56 1.11 10.13 -10.08
N LYS A 57 0.74 9.72 -11.29
CA LYS A 57 0.85 10.55 -12.50
C LYS A 57 -0.53 10.82 -13.04
N THR A 58 -0.80 12.07 -13.39
CA THR A 58 -2.07 12.51 -13.96
C THR A 58 -1.87 13.04 -15.37
N ILE A 59 -2.80 12.70 -16.26
CA ILE A 59 -2.95 13.33 -17.57
C ILE A 59 -4.38 13.83 -17.69
N SER A 60 -4.56 14.97 -18.36
CA SER A 60 -5.87 15.55 -18.64
C SER A 60 -5.97 15.92 -20.12
N GLY A 61 -7.15 15.71 -20.71
CA GLY A 61 -7.44 16.02 -22.10
C GLY A 61 -8.92 15.79 -22.42
N ASP A 62 -9.52 16.63 -23.26
CA ASP A 62 -10.91 16.52 -23.73
C ASP A 62 -11.95 16.31 -22.62
N GLY A 63 -11.80 17.03 -21.50
CA GLY A 63 -12.69 16.92 -20.34
C GLY A 63 -12.53 15.63 -19.53
N THR A 64 -11.54 14.79 -19.85
CA THR A 64 -11.22 13.55 -19.15
C THR A 64 -9.90 13.71 -18.38
N MET A 65 -9.86 13.16 -17.17
CA MET A 65 -8.65 13.07 -16.35
C MET A 65 -8.34 11.60 -16.06
N LEU A 66 -7.12 11.17 -16.38
CA LEU A 66 -6.62 9.84 -16.04
C LEU A 66 -5.52 9.98 -14.97
N ALA A 67 -5.63 9.18 -13.92
CA ALA A 67 -4.69 9.15 -12.81
C ALA A 67 -4.12 7.72 -12.70
N ILE A 68 -2.81 7.56 -12.66
CA ILE A 68 -2.12 6.27 -12.55
C ILE A 68 -1.21 6.31 -11.33
N SER A 69 -1.52 5.52 -10.32
CA SER A 69 -0.67 5.30 -9.14
C SER A 69 0.17 4.04 -9.33
N ALA A 70 1.47 4.12 -9.14
CA ALA A 70 2.31 2.93 -9.01
C ALA A 70 2.41 2.50 -7.55
N ILE A 71 1.85 1.34 -7.23
CA ILE A 71 1.98 0.71 -5.90
C ILE A 71 2.62 -0.66 -6.07
N TYR A 72 3.63 -0.92 -5.25
CA TYR A 72 4.33 -2.19 -5.22
C TYR A 72 3.67 -3.09 -4.18
N MET A 73 3.24 -4.26 -4.62
CA MET A 73 2.65 -5.30 -3.79
C MET A 73 3.37 -6.61 -4.07
N ASP A 74 3.47 -7.47 -3.07
CA ASP A 74 4.13 -8.77 -3.23
C ASP A 74 3.28 -9.70 -4.10
N LEU A 75 3.92 -10.33 -5.09
CA LEU A 75 3.24 -11.22 -6.04
C LEU A 75 2.61 -12.45 -5.34
N GLU A 76 3.20 -12.85 -4.22
CA GLU A 76 2.72 -13.92 -3.34
C GLU A 76 1.28 -13.69 -2.86
N ILE A 77 0.85 -12.42 -2.76
CA ILE A 77 -0.52 -12.06 -2.38
C ILE A 77 -1.52 -12.52 -3.45
N CYS A 78 -1.22 -12.27 -4.73
CA CYS A 78 -2.09 -12.67 -5.83
C CYS A 78 -2.18 -14.19 -5.90
N GLU A 79 -1.04 -14.88 -5.78
CA GLU A 79 -0.99 -16.34 -5.77
C GLU A 79 -1.76 -16.93 -4.57
N ALA A 80 -1.57 -16.38 -3.37
CA ALA A 80 -2.27 -16.85 -2.17
C ALA A 80 -3.80 -16.71 -2.28
N LEU A 81 -4.29 -15.63 -2.89
CA LEU A 81 -5.72 -15.46 -3.15
C LEU A 81 -6.25 -16.43 -4.22
N GLU A 82 -5.51 -16.61 -5.31
CA GLU A 82 -5.87 -17.53 -6.40
C GLU A 82 -5.85 -19.01 -5.95
N CYS A 83 -4.92 -19.37 -5.07
CA CYS A 83 -4.73 -20.74 -4.58
C CYS A 83 -5.43 -21.04 -3.26
N SER A 84 -6.16 -20.08 -2.66
CA SER A 84 -6.78 -20.28 -1.34
C SER A 84 -7.83 -21.39 -1.36
N ARG A 85 -7.62 -22.40 -0.51
CA ARG A 85 -8.55 -23.53 -0.31
C ARG A 85 -9.32 -23.44 1.00
N CYS A 86 -8.93 -22.54 1.89
CA CYS A 86 -9.56 -22.37 3.21
C CYS A 86 -9.46 -20.90 3.64
N PRO A 87 -10.54 -20.12 3.51
CA PRO A 87 -11.79 -20.45 2.83
C PRO A 87 -11.61 -20.49 1.30
N PRO A 88 -12.27 -21.41 0.58
CA PRO A 88 -12.21 -21.45 -0.87
C PRO A 88 -12.86 -20.19 -1.43
N LEU A 89 -12.08 -19.32 -2.09
CA LEU A 89 -12.61 -18.06 -2.65
C LEU A 89 -13.36 -18.30 -3.98
N ASN A 90 -13.03 -19.40 -4.67
CA ASN A 90 -13.58 -19.77 -5.98
C ASN A 90 -13.46 -18.63 -6.99
N LEU A 91 -12.26 -18.05 -7.10
CA LEU A 91 -11.98 -16.97 -8.04
C LEU A 91 -12.01 -17.51 -9.47
N THR A 92 -12.85 -16.93 -10.32
CA THR A 92 -12.85 -17.20 -11.76
C THR A 92 -12.50 -15.92 -12.52
N PRO A 93 -11.61 -15.97 -13.53
CA PRO A 93 -11.26 -14.78 -14.30
C PRO A 93 -12.50 -14.10 -14.89
N ALA A 94 -12.66 -12.82 -14.60
CA ALA A 94 -13.69 -11.99 -15.19
C ALA A 94 -13.14 -11.33 -16.47
N PRO A 95 -13.96 -11.23 -17.54
CA PRO A 95 -13.52 -10.56 -18.75
C PRO A 95 -13.22 -9.10 -18.45
N SER A 96 -12.05 -8.64 -18.86
CA SER A 96 -11.66 -7.23 -18.80
C SER A 96 -11.28 -6.76 -20.19
N HIS A 97 -11.68 -5.54 -20.54
CA HIS A 97 -11.28 -4.89 -21.79
C HIS A 97 -9.87 -4.28 -21.71
N HIS A 98 -9.16 -4.50 -20.61
CA HIS A 98 -7.88 -3.87 -20.32
C HIS A 98 -6.80 -4.96 -20.19
N PRO A 99 -5.78 -4.97 -21.07
CA PRO A 99 -4.82 -6.08 -21.16
C PRO A 99 -4.00 -6.32 -19.89
N ASN A 100 -3.89 -5.31 -19.02
CA ASN A 100 -3.13 -5.36 -17.77
C ASN A 100 -4.01 -5.46 -16.51
N LEU A 101 -5.34 -5.54 -16.66
CA LEU A 101 -6.26 -5.70 -15.53
C LEU A 101 -6.75 -7.14 -15.47
N ARG A 102 -6.36 -7.85 -14.41
CA ARG A 102 -6.90 -9.17 -14.10
C ARG A 102 -8.02 -9.00 -13.08
N ALA A 103 -9.24 -9.25 -13.51
CA ALA A 103 -10.42 -9.20 -12.64
C ALA A 103 -10.89 -10.62 -12.34
N TYR A 104 -11.58 -10.82 -11.22
CA TYR A 104 -12.10 -12.11 -10.80
C TYR A 104 -13.54 -11.98 -10.31
N PHE A 105 -14.39 -12.95 -10.65
CA PHE A 105 -15.63 -13.19 -9.94
C PHE A 105 -15.34 -14.04 -8.72
N GLN A 106 -15.77 -13.57 -7.55
CA GLN A 106 -15.67 -14.35 -6.32
C GLN A 106 -16.86 -15.29 -6.20
N GLY A 107 -16.66 -16.57 -6.51
CA GLY A 107 -17.71 -17.58 -6.48
C GLY A 107 -18.22 -17.88 -5.06
N ASN A 108 -17.37 -17.76 -4.04
CA ASN A 108 -17.79 -17.87 -2.65
C ASN A 108 -18.12 -16.49 -2.07
N ALA A 109 -19.35 -16.03 -2.27
CA ALA A 109 -19.82 -14.74 -1.75
C ALA A 109 -19.83 -14.65 -0.20
N LEU A 110 -19.83 -15.79 0.51
CA LEU A 110 -19.77 -15.82 1.98
C LEU A 110 -18.34 -15.61 2.52
N ALA A 111 -17.31 -15.77 1.69
CA ALA A 111 -15.94 -15.43 2.02
C ALA A 111 -15.74 -13.90 2.01
N SER A 112 -16.39 -13.23 2.97
CA SER A 112 -16.26 -11.79 3.17
C SER A 112 -14.83 -11.39 3.53
N ARG A 113 -14.57 -10.08 3.66
CA ARG A 113 -13.30 -9.53 4.15
C ARG A 113 -12.75 -10.26 5.39
N LYS A 114 -13.61 -10.62 6.37
CA LYS A 114 -13.19 -11.33 7.60
C LYS A 114 -12.54 -12.69 7.31
N LYS A 115 -12.91 -13.31 6.20
CA LYS A 115 -12.46 -14.62 5.72
C LYS A 115 -11.29 -14.52 4.75
N VAL A 116 -11.15 -13.39 4.04
CA VAL A 116 -10.01 -13.10 3.15
C VAL A 116 -8.79 -12.59 3.91
N LEU A 117 -8.98 -11.77 4.94
CA LEU A 117 -7.87 -11.17 5.71
C LEU A 117 -6.86 -12.18 6.29
N PRO A 118 -7.28 -13.36 6.79
CA PRO A 118 -6.32 -14.39 7.22
C PRO A 118 -5.42 -14.90 6.09
N ILE A 119 -5.96 -15.12 4.88
CA ILE A 119 -5.18 -15.55 3.71
C ILE A 119 -4.12 -14.50 3.38
N LEU A 120 -4.51 -13.23 3.37
CA LEU A 120 -3.60 -12.10 3.12
C LEU A 120 -2.55 -11.99 4.21
N ARG A 121 -2.94 -12.20 5.48
CA ARG A 121 -2.02 -12.16 6.61
C ARG A 121 -0.97 -13.26 6.48
N ASP A 122 -1.40 -14.48 6.18
CA ASP A 122 -0.49 -15.63 6.03
C ASP A 122 0.46 -15.44 4.85
N ALA A 123 -0.02 -14.86 3.75
CA ALA A 123 0.82 -14.54 2.59
C ALA A 123 1.85 -13.43 2.86
N LEU A 124 1.46 -12.38 3.57
CA LEU A 124 2.32 -11.22 3.84
C LEU A 124 3.28 -11.43 5.02
N TRP A 125 2.87 -12.21 6.02
CA TRP A 125 3.61 -12.34 7.29
C TRP A 125 3.94 -13.77 7.69
N GLY A 126 3.70 -14.77 6.82
CA GLY A 126 4.14 -16.17 6.94
C GLY A 126 4.31 -16.64 8.38
N HIS A 127 3.29 -17.29 8.95
CA HIS A 127 3.24 -17.68 10.36
C HIS A 127 4.63 -18.08 10.93
N PRO A 128 5.15 -17.44 11.99
CA PRO A 128 6.45 -17.78 12.59
C PRO A 128 6.58 -19.20 13.20
N GLY A 129 5.64 -20.11 12.90
CA GLY A 129 5.53 -21.43 13.53
C GLY A 129 5.76 -22.62 12.60
N ALA A 130 6.12 -22.44 11.34
CA ALA A 130 6.35 -23.58 10.43
C ALA A 130 7.82 -24.05 10.46
N MET A 131 8.27 -24.56 11.60
CA MET A 131 9.43 -25.45 11.65
C MET A 131 8.98 -26.92 11.69
N LYS A 132 9.42 -27.66 10.66
CA LYS A 132 9.61 -29.13 10.58
C LYS A 132 8.38 -30.02 10.36
N THR A 133 8.38 -30.71 9.22
CA THR A 133 7.80 -32.06 9.05
C THR A 133 8.36 -33.03 10.10
N PRO A 134 7.57 -33.99 10.60
CA PRO A 134 7.53 -35.29 9.92
C PRO A 134 6.14 -35.93 9.80
N SER A 135 5.92 -36.57 8.65
CA SER A 135 5.27 -37.88 8.47
C SER A 135 4.53 -38.48 9.67
N GLY A 136 3.19 -38.57 9.56
CA GLY A 136 2.33 -39.42 10.40
C GLY A 136 0.85 -39.18 10.09
N THR A 137 0.13 -40.23 9.73
CA THR A 137 -1.26 -40.32 9.22
C THR A 137 -2.38 -39.76 10.14
N PRO A 138 -3.59 -39.48 9.59
CA PRO A 138 -4.63 -38.65 10.22
C PRO A 138 -5.63 -39.44 11.08
N GLY A 139 -6.18 -38.77 12.10
CA GLY A 139 -7.35 -39.19 12.87
C GLY A 139 -8.20 -37.98 13.28
N PRO A 140 -9.54 -38.11 13.38
CA PRO A 140 -10.47 -36.98 13.40
C PRO A 140 -10.78 -36.49 14.82
N GLU A 141 -11.56 -35.40 14.88
CA GLU A 141 -12.37 -34.93 16.02
C GLU A 141 -11.82 -33.77 16.85
N GLY A 142 -12.72 -32.84 17.19
CA GLY A 142 -12.57 -31.93 18.32
C GLY A 142 -12.65 -30.44 17.99
N CYS A 143 -13.81 -29.94 17.58
CA CYS A 143 -14.15 -28.52 17.71
C CYS A 143 -14.41 -28.24 19.20
N SER A 144 -13.61 -27.39 19.86
CA SER A 144 -13.98 -26.73 21.12
C SER A 144 -13.14 -25.47 21.37
N GLN A 145 -13.81 -24.53 22.03
CA GLN A 145 -13.52 -23.13 22.21
C GLN A 145 -13.19 -22.88 23.68
N GLU A 146 -12.19 -22.03 23.99
CA GLU A 146 -11.98 -21.30 25.27
C GLU A 146 -10.66 -20.50 25.14
N GLN A 147 -10.70 -19.17 24.97
CA GLN A 147 -10.58 -18.14 26.02
C GLN A 147 -9.34 -18.26 26.91
N MET A 148 -8.28 -17.51 26.57
CA MET A 148 -7.36 -16.87 27.51
C MET A 148 -6.90 -15.54 26.87
N ASP A 149 -7.43 -14.44 27.37
CA ASP A 149 -7.04 -13.08 27.03
C ASP A 149 -6.83 -12.38 28.38
N ASP A 150 -5.59 -12.39 28.88
CA ASP A 150 -5.10 -11.53 29.95
C ASP A 150 -3.58 -11.72 30.09
N GLU A 151 -2.86 -10.62 30.35
CA GLU A 151 -1.40 -10.50 30.56
C GLU A 151 -0.47 -10.39 29.33
N LEU A 152 -0.47 -9.22 28.68
CA LEU A 152 0.79 -8.60 28.20
C LEU A 152 0.72 -7.07 28.16
N GLY A 153 0.34 -6.45 29.29
CA GLY A 153 0.18 -5.00 29.42
C GLY A 153 1.09 -4.32 30.44
N LYS A 154 2.10 -5.02 30.97
CA LYS A 154 2.84 -4.55 32.16
C LYS A 154 4.34 -4.86 32.12
N ALA A 155 5.02 -4.43 31.05
CA ALA A 155 6.49 -4.48 31.00
C ALA A 155 7.15 -3.44 30.06
N ILE A 156 6.53 -2.28 29.84
CA ILE A 156 7.12 -1.23 28.97
C ILE A 156 6.94 0.14 29.63
N ASN A 157 7.48 0.34 30.84
CA ASN A 157 7.56 1.68 31.45
C ASN A 157 8.73 1.86 32.43
N THR A 158 9.85 1.14 32.26
CA THR A 158 10.95 1.22 33.24
C THR A 158 12.37 1.32 32.67
N LEU A 159 12.60 1.80 31.44
CA LEU A 159 13.97 2.19 31.05
C LEU A 159 13.97 3.35 30.05
N ILE A 160 13.97 4.57 30.56
CA ILE A 160 14.58 5.74 29.88
C ILE A 160 15.59 6.34 30.85
N PRO A 161 16.90 6.16 30.63
CA PRO A 161 17.91 6.96 31.30
C PRO A 161 18.07 8.34 30.64
N GLU A 162 17.71 9.37 31.40
CA GLU A 162 18.17 10.76 31.26
C GLU A 162 19.70 10.84 31.31
N MET A 163 20.37 11.39 30.28
CA MET A 163 21.66 12.10 30.44
C MET A 163 21.93 13.14 29.33
N CYS A 164 22.16 14.38 29.79
CA CYS A 164 23.07 15.44 29.29
C CYS A 164 22.70 16.27 28.04
N ARG A 165 22.33 17.52 28.34
CA ARG A 165 22.44 18.72 27.48
C ARG A 165 23.92 19.07 27.26
N ASP A 166 24.27 19.44 26.03
CA ASP A 166 25.26 20.49 25.74
C ASP A 166 24.91 21.13 24.39
N ASP A 167 25.02 22.45 24.35
CA ASP A 167 24.59 23.39 23.30
C ASP A 167 25.49 23.37 22.05
N GLU A 168 24.91 23.71 20.89
CA GLU A 168 25.44 24.58 19.81
C GLU A 168 24.80 24.18 18.47
N GLU A 169 23.72 24.90 18.12
CA GLU A 169 22.91 24.71 16.91
C GLU A 169 23.55 25.41 15.69
N PRO A 170 23.88 24.71 14.59
CA PRO A 170 24.37 25.38 13.39
C PRO A 170 23.19 26.10 12.70
N VAL A 171 23.22 27.44 12.72
CA VAL A 171 22.24 28.30 12.06
C VAL A 171 22.20 27.99 10.55
N LEU A 172 21.12 27.37 10.10
CA LEU A 172 20.86 27.09 8.69
C LEU A 172 20.53 28.41 7.95
N PRO A 173 20.98 28.58 6.69
CA PRO A 173 20.61 29.76 5.91
C PRO A 173 19.10 29.77 5.64
N PRO A 174 18.47 30.95 5.59
CA PRO A 174 17.04 31.04 5.34
C PRO A 174 16.70 30.42 3.99
N THR A 175 15.67 29.57 4.00
CA THR A 175 15.16 28.90 2.81
C THR A 175 14.60 29.96 1.84
N PRO A 176 14.91 29.88 0.54
CA PRO A 176 14.41 30.86 -0.43
C PRO A 176 12.88 30.83 -0.47
N MET A 177 12.28 31.97 -0.13
CA MET A 177 10.84 32.14 -0.06
C MET A 177 10.30 32.37 -1.47
N ASN A 178 9.66 31.35 -2.03
CA ASN A 178 8.87 31.53 -3.23
C ASN A 178 7.69 32.46 -2.89
N SER A 179 7.52 33.47 -3.74
CA SER A 179 6.51 34.52 -3.65
C SER A 179 5.15 34.00 -3.18
N LEU A 180 4.57 34.66 -2.18
CA LEU A 180 3.18 34.46 -1.74
C LEU A 180 2.26 34.39 -2.96
N VAL A 181 1.73 33.19 -3.24
CA VAL A 181 0.51 33.04 -4.01
C VAL A 181 -0.61 33.11 -2.99
N ASP A 182 -1.38 34.20 -3.06
CA ASP A 182 -2.23 34.70 -1.98
C ASP A 182 -3.43 33.83 -1.55
N GLU A 183 -3.62 32.63 -2.09
CA GLU A 183 -4.57 31.66 -1.50
C GLU A 183 -4.14 30.23 -1.81
N CYS A 184 -3.65 29.51 -0.80
CA CYS A 184 -3.54 28.06 -0.89
C CYS A 184 -4.95 27.47 -0.96
N PRO A 185 -5.31 26.66 -1.97
CA PRO A 185 -6.63 26.02 -2.05
C PRO A 185 -6.94 25.11 -0.84
N LEU A 186 -5.93 24.81 -0.01
CA LEU A 186 -6.02 24.00 1.21
C LEU A 186 -6.42 24.81 2.46
N ASP A 187 -6.32 26.15 2.44
CA ASP A 187 -6.70 27.00 3.59
C ASP A 187 -8.22 27.02 3.84
N ARG A 188 -9.02 26.59 2.86
CA ARG A 188 -10.47 26.44 3.01
C ARG A 188 -10.86 25.15 3.75
N GLY A 189 -9.87 24.41 4.26
CA GLY A 189 -10.06 23.11 4.91
C GLY A 189 -10.40 22.01 3.91
N LEU A 190 -10.40 20.76 4.38
CA LEU A 190 -10.93 19.64 3.59
C LEU A 190 -12.37 19.95 3.15
N PRO A 191 -12.76 19.62 1.91
CA PRO A 191 -14.15 19.73 1.51
C PRO A 191 -15.01 19.03 2.55
N LYS A 192 -16.05 19.70 3.07
CA LYS A 192 -16.97 19.14 4.07
C LYS A 192 -17.80 18.03 3.41
N LEU A 193 -17.18 16.89 3.20
CA LEU A 193 -17.79 15.65 2.71
C LEU A 193 -18.50 15.02 3.91
N SER A 194 -19.73 15.48 4.18
CA SER A 194 -20.58 14.82 5.17
C SER A 194 -21.13 13.51 4.59
N ALA A 195 -21.43 12.55 5.46
CA ALA A 195 -22.03 11.28 5.03
C ALA A 195 -23.37 11.49 4.31
N GLU A 196 -24.11 12.52 4.73
CA GLU A 196 -25.38 12.94 4.14
C GLU A 196 -25.20 13.43 2.70
N ALA A 197 -24.17 14.24 2.43
CA ALA A 197 -23.88 14.75 1.09
C ALA A 197 -23.50 13.62 0.11
N ILE A 198 -22.83 12.58 0.60
CA ILE A 198 -22.52 11.38 -0.20
C ILE A 198 -23.80 10.59 -0.47
N PHE A 199 -24.64 10.39 0.54
CA PHE A 199 -25.88 9.64 0.40
C PHE A 199 -26.87 10.31 -0.57
N GLU A 200 -27.00 11.64 -0.48
CA GLU A 200 -27.83 12.44 -1.36
C GLU A 200 -27.37 12.33 -2.82
N LYS A 201 -26.05 12.40 -3.07
CA LYS A 201 -25.49 12.26 -4.42
C LYS A 201 -25.68 10.86 -5.00
N CYS A 202 -25.57 9.80 -4.19
CA CYS A 202 -25.89 8.43 -4.59
C CYS A 202 -27.38 8.24 -4.92
N SER A 203 -28.26 8.89 -4.15
CA SER A 203 -29.70 8.90 -4.41
C SER A 203 -30.01 9.58 -5.76
N GLN A 204 -29.40 10.73 -6.02
CA GLN A 204 -29.53 11.45 -7.30
C GLN A 204 -29.06 10.62 -8.51
N ILE A 205 -27.98 9.85 -8.38
CA ILE A 205 -27.51 8.94 -9.44
C ILE A 205 -28.53 7.83 -9.72
N THR A 206 -29.18 7.32 -8.67
CA THR A 206 -30.22 6.29 -8.81
C THR A 206 -31.46 6.83 -9.52
N ILE A 207 -31.85 8.08 -9.23
CA ILE A 207 -32.96 8.78 -9.89
C ILE A 207 -32.61 9.15 -11.35
N ALA A 208 -31.36 9.55 -11.62
CA ALA A 208 -30.90 9.83 -12.98
C ALA A 208 -30.91 8.57 -13.86
N ARG A 209 -30.71 7.38 -13.28
CA ARG A 209 -30.74 6.10 -13.99
C ARG A 209 -32.14 5.53 -14.19
N SER A 210 -33.14 5.98 -13.42
CA SER A 210 -34.54 5.57 -13.61
C SER A 210 -35.30 6.47 -14.60
N SER A 211 -34.75 7.62 -14.99
CA SER A 211 -35.36 8.56 -15.94
C SER A 211 -34.94 8.37 -17.41
N THR A 212 -33.96 7.51 -17.71
CA THR A 212 -33.59 7.15 -19.09
C THR A 212 -34.46 6.00 -19.61
N SER A 213 -35.63 6.33 -20.15
CA SER A 213 -36.45 5.39 -20.92
C SER A 213 -35.94 5.26 -22.38
N PRO A 214 -35.97 4.06 -23.00
CA PRO A 214 -35.54 3.90 -24.40
C PRO A 214 -36.63 4.39 -25.39
N PRO A 215 -36.25 4.78 -26.63
CA PRO A 215 -37.19 5.37 -27.58
C PRO A 215 -38.22 4.34 -28.06
N GLN A 216 -39.50 4.70 -27.97
CA GLN A 216 -40.59 3.86 -28.47
C GLN A 216 -40.57 3.79 -30.01
N LYS A 217 -40.46 2.57 -30.55
CA LYS A 217 -40.68 2.30 -31.97
C LYS A 217 -42.17 2.46 -32.30
N LYS A 218 -42.51 3.50 -33.08
CA LYS A 218 -43.81 3.61 -33.74
C LYS A 218 -43.97 2.47 -34.76
N LYS A 219 -45.10 1.80 -34.72
CA LYS A 219 -45.60 0.91 -35.76
C LYS A 219 -46.89 1.50 -36.31
#